data_AF-A0A2P8GB92-F1
#
_entry.id   AF-A0A2P8GB92-F1
#
_cell.length_a   1.000
_cell.length_b   1.000
_cell.length_c   1.000
_cell.angle_alpha   90.00
_cell.angle_beta   90.00
_cell.angle_gamma   90.00
#
_symmetry.space_group_name_H-M   'P 1'
#
loop_
_entity.id
_entity.type
_entity.pdbx_description
1 polymer ?
#
loop_
_entity_poly.entity_id
_entity_poly.type
_entity_poly.pdbx_seq_one_letter_code
_entity_poly.pdbx_strand_id
1 'polypeptide(L)'
;MKHILLTTLIAGSLLPGCKDSPAPMSDVPAIRSIAFEGLPDENVTFDDANSVITVRMPAVLEGGLKPVLKLTEGAEPIGLLPDGTIDISAFCYCSKPAQDVFFRIGNKTKTATYRLNIVATGLLAPQDVYEETTFSLKTGVLKLSLPVQNLYDNHRIDQISFKGEDGKSGAWVYADGACLTGCRGEEPNRIAITLYSPIDRELKPGKYQIEMKGLKFPQKLIVVE
;
A
#
# COMPACT_ATOMS: atom_id res chain seq x y z
N MET A 1 -27.10 -29.59 91.71
CA MET A 1 -27.55 -28.17 91.74
C MET A 1 -26.37 -27.28 91.35
N LYS A 2 -26.66 -26.25 90.54
CA LYS A 2 -25.80 -25.12 90.08
C LYS A 2 -25.08 -25.26 88.72
N HIS A 3 -25.74 -24.64 87.72
CA HIS A 3 -25.29 -23.73 86.65
C HIS A 3 -24.06 -24.13 85.79
N ILE A 4 -24.22 -24.44 84.49
CA ILE A 4 -24.28 -23.52 83.33
C ILE A 4 -23.06 -22.58 83.24
N LEU A 5 -22.19 -22.80 82.25
CA LEU A 5 -21.99 -21.82 81.17
C LEU A 5 -21.26 -22.46 79.97
N LEU A 6 -21.95 -22.39 78.83
CA LEU A 6 -21.54 -22.79 77.49
C LEU A 6 -20.78 -21.61 76.86
N THR A 7 -19.52 -21.81 76.47
CA THR A 7 -18.80 -20.84 75.61
C THR A 7 -18.49 -21.48 74.26
N THR A 8 -19.45 -21.32 73.36
CA THR A 8 -19.28 -21.40 71.91
C THR A 8 -18.31 -20.32 71.44
N LEU A 9 -17.14 -20.72 70.92
CA LEU A 9 -16.26 -19.82 70.16
C LEU A 9 -16.74 -19.84 68.70
N ILE A 10 -17.38 -18.75 68.28
CA ILE A 10 -17.67 -18.44 66.88
C ILE A 10 -16.40 -17.86 66.28
N ALA A 11 -15.65 -18.65 65.52
CA ALA A 11 -14.59 -18.13 64.66
C ALA A 11 -15.24 -17.55 63.39
N GLY A 12 -15.52 -16.25 63.45
CA GLY A 12 -16.00 -15.45 62.35
C GLY A 12 -14.97 -15.30 61.24
N SER A 13 -15.49 -15.32 60.03
CA SER A 13 -14.86 -15.19 58.72
C SER A 13 -14.01 -13.92 58.58
N LEU A 14 -12.76 -14.08 58.14
CA LEU A 14 -12.04 -13.07 57.35
C LEU A 14 -11.43 -13.79 56.16
N LEU A 15 -12.24 -14.00 55.12
CA LEU A 15 -11.71 -14.23 53.78
C LEU A 15 -11.09 -12.90 53.34
N PRO A 16 -9.77 -12.82 53.12
CA PRO A 16 -9.20 -11.63 52.50
C PRO A 16 -9.81 -11.55 51.10
N GLY A 17 -10.45 -10.42 50.81
CA GLY A 17 -10.95 -10.12 49.48
C GLY A 17 -9.85 -10.39 48.46
N CYS A 18 -10.18 -11.20 47.45
CA CYS A 18 -9.44 -11.21 46.20
C CYS A 18 -9.45 -9.77 45.69
N LYS A 19 -8.38 -9.02 45.97
CA LYS A 19 -7.99 -7.91 45.12
C LYS A 19 -7.83 -8.55 43.75
N ASP A 20 -8.72 -8.19 42.83
CA ASP A 20 -8.47 -8.29 41.41
C ASP A 20 -7.17 -7.52 41.16
N SER A 21 -6.03 -8.20 41.27
CA SER A 21 -4.79 -7.70 40.71
C SER A 21 -5.08 -7.52 39.23
N PRO A 22 -5.00 -6.29 38.68
CA PRO A 22 -5.06 -6.14 37.24
C PRO A 22 -3.97 -7.05 36.69
N ALA A 23 -4.35 -7.94 35.77
CA ALA A 23 -3.42 -8.83 35.10
C ALA A 23 -2.18 -8.01 34.69
N PRO A 24 -0.95 -8.51 34.89
CA PRO A 24 0.25 -7.75 34.60
C PRO A 24 0.12 -7.19 33.19
N MET A 25 0.06 -5.86 33.09
CA MET A 25 0.04 -5.20 31.79
C MET A 25 1.29 -5.66 31.06
N SER A 26 1.09 -6.35 29.94
CA SER A 26 2.19 -6.81 29.12
C SER A 26 3.04 -5.61 28.73
N ASP A 27 4.30 -5.56 29.17
CA ASP A 27 5.28 -4.55 28.76
C ASP A 27 5.64 -4.65 27.27
N VAL A 28 5.08 -5.63 26.55
CA VAL A 28 5.23 -5.79 25.11
C VAL A 28 4.28 -4.83 24.41
N PRO A 29 4.79 -3.88 23.60
CA PRO A 29 3.95 -2.97 22.84
C PRO A 29 3.09 -3.79 21.87
N ALA A 30 1.78 -3.56 21.88
CA ALA A 30 0.83 -4.28 21.03
C ALA A 30 -0.26 -3.37 20.46
N ILE A 31 -0.74 -3.70 19.26
CA ILE A 31 -1.93 -3.11 18.64
C ILE A 31 -3.17 -3.77 19.26
N ARG A 32 -4.08 -2.96 19.80
CA ARG A 32 -5.40 -3.41 20.28
C ARG A 32 -6.44 -3.36 19.17
N SER A 33 -6.37 -2.33 18.33
CA SER A 33 -7.15 -2.22 17.11
C SER A 33 -6.45 -1.30 16.13
N ILE A 34 -6.68 -1.54 14.84
CA ILE A 34 -6.17 -0.72 13.75
C ILE A 34 -7.27 -0.49 12.72
N ALA A 35 -7.36 0.75 12.24
CA ALA A 35 -8.10 1.17 11.06
C ALA A 35 -7.20 2.10 10.24
N PHE A 36 -7.67 2.56 9.08
CA PHE A 36 -6.96 3.55 8.28
C PHE A 36 -7.88 4.69 7.86
N GLU A 37 -7.38 5.92 7.87
CA GLU A 37 -8.15 7.08 7.39
C GLU A 37 -8.58 6.86 5.93
N GLY A 38 -9.83 7.16 5.61
CA GLY A 38 -10.37 7.01 4.25
C GLY A 38 -10.61 5.56 3.77
N LEU A 39 -10.38 4.56 4.63
CA LEU A 39 -10.58 3.15 4.30
C LEU A 39 -11.70 2.52 5.16
N PRO A 40 -12.69 1.84 4.57
CA PRO A 40 -13.72 1.12 5.33
C PRO A 40 -13.14 0.00 6.20
N ASP A 41 -13.76 -0.25 7.37
CA ASP A 41 -13.28 -1.26 8.34
C ASP A 41 -13.27 -2.67 7.73
N GLU A 42 -14.21 -3.01 6.84
CA GLU A 42 -14.25 -4.31 6.16
C GLU A 42 -13.04 -4.59 5.27
N ASN A 43 -12.29 -3.54 4.90
CA ASN A 43 -11.07 -3.64 4.12
C ASN A 43 -9.83 -3.85 4.99
N VAL A 44 -9.97 -3.92 6.31
CA VAL A 44 -8.86 -4.10 7.25
C VAL A 44 -9.12 -5.32 8.13
N THR A 45 -8.21 -6.28 8.11
CA THR A 45 -8.26 -7.41 9.05
C THR A 45 -6.95 -7.50 9.82
N PHE A 46 -7.05 -7.69 11.13
CA PHE A 46 -5.89 -7.81 12.01
C PHE A 46 -5.84 -9.20 12.65
N ASP A 47 -4.78 -9.94 12.32
CA ASP A 47 -4.44 -11.23 12.90
C ASP A 47 -3.28 -11.03 13.88
N ASP A 48 -3.64 -10.78 15.14
CA ASP A 48 -2.67 -10.50 16.22
C ASP A 48 -1.76 -11.71 16.48
N ALA A 49 -2.31 -12.93 16.44
CA ALA A 49 -1.57 -14.17 16.71
C ALA A 49 -0.41 -14.37 15.73
N ASN A 50 -0.59 -13.97 14.46
CA ASN A 50 0.45 -14.03 13.44
C ASN A 50 1.14 -12.69 13.16
N SER A 51 0.76 -11.62 13.87
CA SER A 51 1.25 -10.26 13.64
C SER A 51 1.08 -9.80 12.18
N VAL A 52 -0.07 -10.08 11.58
CA VAL A 52 -0.40 -9.70 10.20
C VAL A 52 -1.57 -8.73 10.16
N ILE A 53 -1.41 -7.64 9.43
CA ILE A 53 -2.49 -6.72 9.09
C ILE A 53 -2.72 -6.86 7.59
N THR A 54 -3.90 -7.33 7.18
CA THR A 54 -4.28 -7.35 5.77
C THR A 54 -5.08 -6.11 5.44
N VAL A 55 -4.69 -5.41 4.38
CA VAL A 55 -5.32 -4.17 3.92
C VAL A 55 -5.75 -4.35 2.47
N ARG A 56 -7.06 -4.31 2.23
CA ARG A 56 -7.66 -4.31 0.91
C ARG A 56 -7.69 -2.88 0.39
N MET A 57 -6.75 -2.55 -0.48
CA MET A 57 -6.60 -1.20 -0.97
C MET A 57 -7.57 -0.94 -2.13
N PRO A 58 -8.33 0.18 -2.10
CA PRO A 58 -9.13 0.62 -3.23
C PRO A 58 -8.22 1.08 -4.38
N ALA A 59 -8.83 1.37 -5.53
CA ALA A 59 -8.09 1.86 -6.69
C ALA A 59 -7.32 3.17 -6.40
N VAL A 60 -7.87 4.01 -5.53
CA VAL A 60 -7.27 5.28 -5.11
C VAL A 60 -7.53 5.43 -3.61
N LEU A 61 -6.47 5.72 -2.84
CA LEU A 61 -6.57 6.12 -1.45
C LEU A 61 -5.93 7.51 -1.28
N GLU A 62 -6.79 8.53 -1.25
CA GLU A 62 -6.40 9.92 -1.00
C GLU A 62 -5.68 10.03 0.34
N GLY A 63 -4.53 10.69 0.38
CA GLY A 63 -3.77 10.89 1.62
C GLY A 63 -2.98 9.66 2.11
N GLY A 64 -2.97 8.55 1.38
CA GLY A 64 -2.13 7.39 1.68
C GLY A 64 -2.59 6.56 2.88
N LEU A 65 -1.77 5.56 3.26
CA LEU A 65 -2.14 4.58 4.29
C LEU A 65 -1.83 5.12 5.69
N LYS A 66 -2.74 5.95 6.24
CA LYS A 66 -2.58 6.60 7.54
C LYS A 66 -3.32 5.84 8.66
N PRO A 67 -2.61 5.25 9.63
CA PRO A 67 -3.22 4.36 10.62
C PRO A 67 -3.94 5.13 11.74
N VAL A 68 -5.10 4.61 12.15
CA VAL A 68 -5.83 5.00 13.37
C VAL A 68 -5.71 3.86 14.37
N LEU A 69 -5.00 4.10 15.47
CA LEU A 69 -4.52 3.04 16.35
C LEU A 69 -5.10 3.15 17.76
N LYS A 70 -5.44 2.00 18.34
CA LYS A 70 -5.49 1.83 19.79
C LYS A 70 -4.35 0.91 20.18
N LEU A 71 -3.44 1.39 21.03
CA LEU A 71 -2.23 0.67 21.41
C LEU A 71 -2.24 0.36 22.91
N THR A 72 -1.36 -0.55 23.34
CA THR A 72 -1.00 -0.70 24.75
C THR A 72 -0.40 0.59 25.30
N GLU A 73 -0.48 0.78 26.63
CA GLU A 73 0.06 1.97 27.29
C GLU A 73 1.55 2.21 26.95
N GLY A 74 1.90 3.45 26.63
CA GLY A 74 3.26 3.86 26.30
C GLY A 74 3.80 3.35 24.96
N ALA A 75 2.98 2.68 24.14
CA ALA A 75 3.36 2.29 22.79
C ALA A 75 3.00 3.39 21.77
N GLU A 76 3.85 3.55 20.76
CA GLU A 76 3.73 4.53 19.69
C GLU A 76 4.15 3.92 18.33
N PRO A 77 3.60 4.43 17.20
CA PRO A 77 4.06 4.00 15.88
C PRO A 77 5.49 4.47 15.61
N ILE A 78 6.29 3.62 14.95
CA ILE A 78 7.68 3.89 14.61
C ILE A 78 7.83 3.91 13.08
N GLY A 79 8.52 4.94 12.56
CA GLY A 79 8.92 5.00 11.16
C GLY A 79 7.81 5.36 10.19
N LEU A 80 6.79 6.09 10.65
CA LEU A 80 5.84 6.76 9.76
C LEU A 80 6.55 7.85 8.95
N LEU A 81 6.03 8.13 7.76
CA LEU A 81 6.43 9.29 6.96
C LEU A 81 6.03 10.60 7.65
N PRO A 82 6.59 11.77 7.25
CA PRO A 82 6.28 13.05 7.88
C PRO A 82 4.80 13.45 7.85
N ASP A 83 4.03 12.93 6.89
CA ASP A 83 2.57 13.11 6.77
C ASP A 83 1.76 12.13 7.65
N GLY A 84 2.42 11.25 8.40
CA GLY A 84 1.81 10.24 9.26
C GLY A 84 1.41 8.95 8.54
N THR A 85 1.72 8.80 7.25
CA THR A 85 1.42 7.59 6.49
C THR A 85 2.46 6.49 6.68
N ILE A 86 2.08 5.25 6.42
CA ILE A 86 3.01 4.13 6.31
C ILE A 86 3.66 4.14 4.93
N ASP A 87 4.99 3.98 4.88
CA ASP A 87 5.69 3.84 3.61
C ASP A 87 5.42 2.47 2.97
N ILE A 88 4.54 2.48 1.96
CA ILE A 88 4.18 1.31 1.16
C ILE A 88 4.91 1.26 -0.19
N SER A 89 5.93 2.09 -0.40
CA SER A 89 6.66 2.17 -1.69
C SER A 89 7.23 0.83 -2.15
N ALA A 90 7.67 -0.01 -1.20
CA ALA A 90 8.21 -1.34 -1.47
C ALA A 90 7.19 -2.32 -2.08
N PHE A 91 5.90 -2.12 -1.79
CA PHE A 91 4.80 -2.89 -2.40
C PHE A 91 4.54 -2.46 -3.85
N CYS A 92 4.77 -1.18 -4.16
CA CYS A 92 4.51 -0.60 -5.48
C CYS A 92 5.67 -0.75 -6.47
N TYR A 93 6.83 -1.21 -6.02
CA TYR A 93 7.99 -1.40 -6.87
C TYR A 93 7.87 -2.70 -7.69
N CYS A 94 8.27 -2.68 -8.97
CA CYS A 94 8.29 -3.88 -9.82
C CYS A 94 9.35 -4.91 -9.49
N SER A 95 9.95 -4.86 -8.30
CA SER A 95 10.86 -5.91 -7.88
C SER A 95 10.04 -7.20 -7.77
N LYS A 96 10.48 -8.25 -8.48
CA LYS A 96 10.08 -9.60 -8.16
C LYS A 96 11.13 -10.21 -7.23
N PRO A 97 10.72 -10.79 -6.09
CA PRO A 97 9.36 -10.78 -5.52
C PRO A 97 8.98 -9.40 -4.93
N ALA A 98 7.66 -9.13 -4.83
CA ALA A 98 7.15 -7.96 -4.10
C ALA A 98 7.72 -7.99 -2.68
N GLN A 99 8.25 -6.86 -2.22
CA GLN A 99 8.90 -6.81 -0.92
C GLN A 99 7.84 -6.71 0.19
N ASP A 100 8.06 -7.44 1.28
CA ASP A 100 7.20 -7.34 2.46
C ASP A 100 7.26 -5.91 3.01
N VAL A 101 6.08 -5.34 3.28
CA VAL A 101 5.94 -4.07 3.99
C VAL A 101 5.71 -4.37 5.47
N PHE A 102 6.38 -3.63 6.35
CA PHE A 102 6.27 -3.81 7.78
C PHE A 102 5.80 -2.53 8.46
N PHE A 103 4.86 -2.66 9.38
CA PHE A 103 4.45 -1.62 10.31
C PHE A 103 5.01 -1.93 11.69
N ARG A 104 5.57 -0.92 12.36
CA ARG A 104 6.23 -1.10 13.65
C ARG A 104 5.60 -0.18 14.69
N ILE A 105 5.46 -0.72 15.89
CA ILE A 105 5.17 0.08 17.09
C ILE A 105 6.24 -0.23 18.13
N GLY A 106 6.50 0.69 19.02
CA GLY A 106 7.41 0.42 20.14
C GLY A 106 7.11 1.27 21.34
N ASN A 107 7.83 0.97 22.40
CA ASN A 107 7.92 1.79 23.60
C ASN A 107 9.41 2.03 23.90
N LYS A 108 9.72 2.50 25.11
CA LYS A 108 11.11 2.82 25.50
C LYS A 108 12.10 1.65 25.40
N THR A 109 11.64 0.40 25.44
CA THR A 109 12.52 -0.78 25.59
C THR A 109 12.30 -1.86 24.53
N LYS A 110 11.14 -1.89 23.87
CA LYS A 110 10.75 -2.96 22.95
C LYS A 110 10.09 -2.41 21.70
N THR A 111 10.18 -3.19 20.62
CA THR A 111 9.52 -2.94 19.34
C THR A 111 8.76 -4.20 18.94
N ALA A 112 7.52 -4.03 18.51
CA ALA A 112 6.73 -5.05 17.83
C ALA A 112 6.65 -4.73 16.33
N THR A 113 6.74 -5.77 15.51
CA THR A 113 6.71 -5.65 14.05
C THR A 113 5.54 -6.45 13.50
N TYR A 114 4.73 -5.80 12.69
CA TYR A 114 3.57 -6.36 12.02
C TYR A 114 3.81 -6.36 10.52
N ARG A 115 3.54 -7.50 9.87
CA ARG A 115 3.61 -7.57 8.41
C ARG A 115 2.32 -7.01 7.82
N LEU A 116 2.45 -6.10 6.86
CA LEU A 116 1.33 -5.60 6.06
C LEU A 116 1.16 -6.49 4.83
N ASN A 117 0.03 -7.18 4.76
CA ASN A 117 -0.41 -7.90 3.58
C ASN A 117 -1.35 -6.99 2.77
N ILE A 118 -0.78 -6.26 1.81
CA ILE A 118 -1.53 -5.31 1.00
C ILE A 118 -2.13 -6.06 -0.20
N VAL A 119 -3.45 -5.94 -0.38
CA VAL A 119 -4.20 -6.57 -1.48
C VAL A 119 -4.88 -5.48 -2.29
N ALA A 120 -4.44 -5.29 -3.53
CA ALA A 120 -5.11 -4.42 -4.48
C ALA A 120 -6.48 -4.98 -4.85
N THR A 121 -7.52 -4.16 -4.78
CA THR A 121 -8.89 -4.60 -5.13
C THR A 121 -9.51 -3.85 -6.30
N GLY A 122 -8.94 -2.71 -6.69
CA GLY A 122 -9.35 -2.01 -7.92
C GLY A 122 -8.90 -2.78 -9.17
N LEU A 123 -9.39 -2.34 -10.34
CA LEU A 123 -8.82 -2.72 -11.63
C LEU A 123 -7.88 -1.62 -12.10
N LEU A 124 -6.73 -1.99 -12.68
CA LEU A 124 -5.85 -1.04 -13.35
C LEU A 124 -6.60 -0.38 -14.52
N ALA A 125 -6.69 0.95 -14.51
CA ALA A 125 -7.39 1.72 -15.54
C ALA A 125 -6.63 3.00 -15.88
N PRO A 126 -6.63 3.49 -17.13
CA PRO A 126 -6.07 4.80 -17.46
C PRO A 126 -6.84 5.93 -16.77
N GLN A 127 -6.15 6.98 -16.34
CA GLN A 127 -6.84 8.22 -15.93
C GLN A 127 -7.19 9.06 -17.16
N ASP A 128 -8.37 9.68 -17.12
CA ASP A 128 -8.83 10.63 -18.13
C ASP A 128 -8.25 12.02 -17.87
N VAL A 129 -6.93 12.14 -18.08
CA VAL A 129 -6.18 13.40 -17.97
C VAL A 129 -5.60 13.74 -19.32
N TYR A 130 -5.83 14.96 -19.81
CA TYR A 130 -5.24 15.39 -21.07
C TYR A 130 -3.75 15.69 -20.90
N GLU A 131 -2.90 14.85 -21.47
CA GLU A 131 -1.45 15.03 -21.48
C GLU A 131 -0.86 14.47 -22.78
N GLU A 132 0.15 15.16 -23.31
CA GLU A 132 0.91 14.73 -24.48
C GLU A 132 2.37 14.50 -24.08
N THR A 133 2.97 13.41 -24.56
CA THR A 133 4.40 13.12 -24.41
C THR A 133 5.09 13.22 -25.76
N THR A 134 6.25 13.88 -25.83
CA THR A 134 7.03 14.00 -27.06
C THR A 134 8.23 13.06 -27.04
N PHE A 135 8.45 12.34 -28.14
CA PHE A 135 9.61 11.48 -28.40
C PHE A 135 10.34 11.96 -29.65
N SER A 136 11.66 12.19 -29.53
CA SER A 136 12.52 12.49 -30.68
C SER A 136 13.29 11.25 -31.10
N LEU A 137 13.22 10.91 -32.39
CA LEU A 137 13.92 9.75 -32.95
C LEU A 137 15.44 9.83 -32.75
N LYS A 138 16.02 11.03 -32.69
CA LYS A 138 17.45 11.25 -32.36
C LYS A 138 17.88 10.72 -30.99
N THR A 139 17.00 10.66 -29.99
CA THR A 139 17.40 10.21 -28.65
C THR A 139 17.51 8.69 -28.57
N GLY A 140 16.77 7.95 -29.42
CA GLY A 140 16.68 6.49 -29.35
C GLY A 140 16.12 5.95 -28.03
N VAL A 141 15.61 6.82 -27.15
CA VAL A 141 15.08 6.49 -25.83
C VAL A 141 13.77 7.21 -25.62
N LEU A 142 12.70 6.44 -25.42
CA LEU A 142 11.37 6.94 -25.11
C LEU A 142 11.09 6.71 -23.62
N LYS A 143 10.87 7.80 -22.90
CA LYS A 143 10.37 7.77 -21.51
C LYS A 143 8.89 8.14 -21.52
N LEU A 144 8.03 7.18 -21.21
CA LEU A 144 6.62 7.43 -20.98
C LEU A 144 6.36 7.51 -19.48
N SER A 145 5.44 8.38 -19.10
CA SER A 145 4.84 8.39 -17.78
C SER A 145 3.33 8.53 -18.02
N LEU A 146 2.56 7.51 -17.67
CA LEU A 146 1.15 7.41 -18.04
C LEU A 146 0.27 7.34 -16.78
N PRO A 147 -0.69 8.24 -16.60
CA PRO A 147 -1.51 8.28 -15.41
C PRO A 147 -2.51 7.10 -15.40
N VAL A 148 -2.62 6.42 -14.26
CA VAL A 148 -3.49 5.27 -14.03
C VAL A 148 -4.24 5.35 -12.70
N GLN A 149 -5.40 4.70 -12.63
CA GLN A 149 -6.11 4.34 -11.42
C GLN A 149 -5.67 2.93 -10.99
N ASN A 150 -5.81 2.62 -9.70
CA ASN A 150 -5.44 1.34 -9.09
C ASN A 150 -3.93 1.07 -9.07
N LEU A 151 -3.30 1.81 -8.17
CA LEU A 151 -1.87 1.82 -7.80
C LEU A 151 -1.27 0.51 -7.34
N TYR A 152 -2.11 -0.42 -6.89
CA TYR A 152 -1.65 -1.50 -6.04
C TYR A 152 -1.52 -2.82 -6.80
N ASP A 153 -2.04 -2.88 -8.02
CA ASP A 153 -2.01 -4.08 -8.83
C ASP A 153 -0.71 -4.15 -9.63
N ASN A 154 0.15 -5.10 -9.27
CA ASN A 154 1.44 -5.32 -9.92
C ASN A 154 1.25 -6.12 -11.22
N HIS A 155 0.71 -5.45 -12.23
CA HIS A 155 0.62 -6.02 -13.56
C HIS A 155 1.93 -5.83 -14.32
N ARG A 156 2.63 -6.94 -14.59
CA ARG A 156 3.76 -6.95 -15.53
C ARG A 156 3.28 -6.52 -16.92
N ILE A 157 3.77 -5.39 -17.42
CA ILE A 157 3.51 -4.97 -18.80
C ILE A 157 4.64 -5.50 -19.68
N ASP A 158 4.31 -6.37 -20.62
CA ASP A 158 5.30 -6.97 -21.52
C ASP A 158 5.38 -6.24 -22.86
N GLN A 159 4.30 -5.57 -23.27
CA GLN A 159 4.16 -4.96 -24.58
C GLN A 159 3.32 -3.70 -24.52
N ILE A 160 3.64 -2.76 -25.40
CA ILE A 160 2.91 -1.51 -25.63
C ILE A 160 2.58 -1.42 -27.11
N SER A 161 1.33 -1.09 -27.41
CA SER A 161 0.90 -0.77 -28.77
C SER A 161 0.85 0.74 -28.94
N PHE A 162 1.46 1.21 -30.02
CA PHE A 162 1.28 2.56 -30.52
C PHE A 162 0.43 2.48 -31.78
N LYS A 163 -0.72 3.13 -31.79
CA LYS A 163 -1.61 3.20 -32.96
C LYS A 163 -1.63 4.62 -33.50
N GLY A 164 -1.16 4.80 -34.72
CA GLY A 164 -1.17 6.07 -35.41
C GLY A 164 -2.59 6.57 -35.62
N GLU A 165 -2.82 7.86 -35.41
CA GLU A 165 -4.12 8.48 -35.67
C GLU A 165 -4.47 8.54 -37.16
N ASP A 166 -3.48 8.32 -38.02
CA ASP A 166 -3.66 8.14 -39.46
C ASP A 166 -4.31 6.80 -39.84
N GLY A 167 -4.48 5.89 -38.87
CA GLY A 167 -5.03 4.54 -39.05
C GLY A 167 -4.13 3.59 -39.85
N LYS A 168 -2.91 4.00 -40.22
CA LYS A 168 -1.98 3.25 -41.08
C LYS A 168 -0.65 2.98 -40.39
N SER A 169 -0.24 3.88 -39.51
CA SER A 169 0.98 3.77 -38.72
C SER A 169 0.69 3.04 -37.41
N GLY A 170 1.62 2.23 -36.95
CA GLY A 170 1.52 1.61 -35.64
C GLY A 170 2.66 0.65 -35.39
N ALA A 171 2.94 0.40 -34.12
CA ALA A 171 4.02 -0.47 -33.67
C ALA A 171 3.61 -1.23 -32.41
N TRP A 172 4.19 -2.41 -32.25
CA TRP A 172 4.15 -3.17 -31.00
C TRP A 172 5.57 -3.26 -30.47
N VAL A 173 5.79 -2.71 -29.29
CA VAL A 173 7.12 -2.61 -28.70
C VAL A 173 7.13 -3.38 -27.41
N TYR A 174 8.14 -4.23 -27.23
CA TYR A 174 8.39 -4.90 -25.97
C TYR A 174 8.78 -3.87 -24.90
N ALA A 175 8.10 -3.95 -23.77
CA ALA A 175 8.24 -3.02 -22.66
C ALA A 175 8.77 -3.74 -21.42
N ASP A 176 9.82 -4.54 -21.61
CA ASP A 176 10.50 -5.25 -20.54
C ASP A 176 10.96 -4.24 -19.47
N GLY A 177 10.28 -4.24 -18.31
CA GLY A 177 10.58 -3.35 -17.20
C GLY A 177 9.68 -2.11 -17.06
N ALA A 178 8.54 -2.05 -17.74
CA ALA A 178 7.50 -1.06 -17.47
C ALA A 178 7.02 -1.14 -16.01
N CYS A 179 7.03 0.00 -15.32
CA CYS A 179 6.86 0.06 -13.88
C CYS A 179 6.01 1.19 -13.36
N LEU A 180 5.22 0.90 -12.33
CA LEU A 180 4.62 1.95 -11.54
C LEU A 180 5.71 2.68 -10.75
N THR A 181 5.80 4.00 -10.88
CA THR A 181 6.88 4.78 -10.24
C THR A 181 6.46 5.52 -8.97
N GLY A 182 5.23 5.33 -8.47
CA GLY A 182 4.84 5.95 -7.20
C GLY A 182 3.46 5.55 -6.69
N CYS A 183 3.39 5.37 -5.37
CA CYS A 183 2.17 5.30 -4.56
C CYS A 183 2.15 6.38 -3.46
N ARG A 184 2.97 7.43 -3.62
CA ARG A 184 3.08 8.55 -2.66
C ARG A 184 2.21 9.70 -3.11
N GLY A 185 1.54 10.36 -2.16
CA GLY A 185 0.42 11.28 -2.39
C GLY A 185 0.72 12.59 -3.11
N GLU A 186 1.98 12.87 -3.50
CA GLU A 186 2.36 14.15 -4.12
C GLU A 186 2.49 14.10 -5.66
N GLU A 187 2.71 12.93 -6.27
CA GLU A 187 2.75 12.77 -7.74
C GLU A 187 1.79 11.67 -8.20
N PRO A 188 0.84 11.97 -9.12
CA PRO A 188 -0.35 11.15 -9.34
C PRO A 188 -0.02 9.85 -10.05
N ASN A 189 -0.07 8.69 -9.37
CA ASN A 189 -0.31 7.34 -9.92
C ASN A 189 0.10 7.13 -11.39
N ARG A 190 1.39 7.01 -11.70
CA ARG A 190 1.88 6.85 -13.08
C ARG A 190 2.64 5.56 -13.29
N ILE A 191 2.39 4.94 -14.45
CA ILE A 191 3.27 3.93 -15.00
C ILE A 191 4.39 4.64 -15.75
N ALA A 192 5.62 4.55 -15.27
CA ALA A 192 6.79 4.95 -16.03
C ALA A 192 7.36 3.78 -16.82
N ILE A 193 7.71 4.08 -18.06
CA ILE A 193 8.22 3.11 -19.02
C ILE A 193 9.40 3.76 -19.70
N THR A 194 10.53 3.06 -19.72
CA THR A 194 11.66 3.46 -20.55
C THR A 194 11.83 2.41 -21.64
N LEU A 195 11.64 2.82 -22.89
CA LEU A 195 11.85 2.01 -24.07
C LEU A 195 13.16 2.44 -24.73
N TYR A 196 13.98 1.47 -25.11
CA TYR A 196 15.29 1.67 -25.72
C TYR A 196 15.27 1.33 -27.21
N SER A 197 16.36 1.66 -27.91
CA SER A 197 16.58 1.33 -29.30
C SER A 197 16.34 -0.17 -29.59
N PRO A 198 15.69 -0.54 -30.71
CA PRO A 198 15.40 0.31 -31.87
C PRO A 198 14.00 0.95 -31.88
N ILE A 199 13.51 1.51 -30.78
CA ILE A 199 12.25 2.29 -30.76
C ILE A 199 12.21 3.40 -31.83
N ASP A 200 13.36 3.96 -32.19
CA ASP A 200 13.57 4.94 -33.26
C ASP A 200 13.31 4.39 -34.68
N ARG A 201 13.30 3.07 -34.85
CA ARG A 201 13.01 2.42 -36.14
C ARG A 201 11.57 1.91 -36.21
N GLU A 202 10.97 1.64 -35.06
CA GLU A 202 9.59 1.15 -34.96
C GLU A 202 8.57 2.28 -35.15
N LEU A 203 8.90 3.50 -34.73
CA LEU A 203 8.01 4.66 -34.82
C LEU A 203 8.44 5.63 -35.92
N LYS A 204 7.47 6.22 -36.61
CA LYS A 204 7.66 7.32 -37.58
C LYS A 204 7.12 8.63 -37.01
N PRO A 205 7.56 9.80 -37.51
CA PRO A 205 6.99 11.08 -37.08
C PRO A 205 5.47 11.10 -37.22
N GLY A 206 4.75 11.55 -36.18
CA GLY A 206 3.29 11.51 -36.13
C GLY A 206 2.71 11.47 -34.72
N LYS A 207 1.38 11.35 -34.64
CA LYS A 207 0.64 11.21 -33.37
C LYS A 207 0.14 9.78 -33.19
N TYR A 208 0.29 9.26 -31.97
CA TYR A 208 -0.07 7.89 -31.63
C TYR A 208 -0.93 7.84 -30.37
N GLN A 209 -1.95 7.00 -30.41
CA GLN A 209 -2.63 6.47 -29.23
C GLN A 209 -1.78 5.36 -28.60
N ILE A 210 -1.75 5.34 -27.27
CA ILE A 210 -1.01 4.35 -26.50
C ILE A 210 -1.99 3.33 -25.93
N GLU A 211 -1.70 2.04 -26.12
CA GLU A 211 -2.47 0.96 -25.51
C GLU A 211 -1.56 -0.07 -24.81
N MET A 212 -2.00 -0.57 -23.65
CA MET A 212 -1.27 -1.56 -22.86
C MET A 212 -2.23 -2.58 -22.26
N LYS A 213 -2.06 -3.89 -22.54
CA LYS A 213 -2.97 -4.95 -22.08
C LYS A 213 -4.47 -4.67 -22.36
N GLY A 214 -4.78 -4.03 -23.47
CA GLY A 214 -6.15 -3.63 -23.82
C GLY A 214 -6.66 -2.35 -23.13
N LEU A 215 -5.88 -1.77 -22.20
CA LEU A 215 -6.14 -0.44 -21.65
C LEU A 215 -5.75 0.62 -22.69
N LYS A 216 -6.68 1.49 -23.05
CA LYS A 216 -6.45 2.59 -24.00
C LYS A 216 -6.23 3.88 -23.24
N PHE A 217 -5.03 4.43 -23.37
CA PHE A 217 -4.68 5.68 -22.71
C PHE A 217 -5.19 6.87 -23.53
N PRO A 218 -5.83 7.86 -22.89
CA PRO A 218 -6.23 9.09 -23.58
C PRO A 218 -5.02 9.97 -23.91
N GLN A 219 -3.90 9.79 -23.20
CA GLN A 219 -2.65 10.50 -23.48
C GLN A 219 -2.08 10.13 -24.85
N LYS A 220 -1.43 11.09 -25.49
CA LYS A 220 -0.89 10.95 -26.85
C LYS A 220 0.63 10.94 -26.83
N LEU A 221 1.21 10.11 -27.69
CA LEU A 221 2.62 10.19 -28.04
C LEU A 221 2.78 10.99 -29.34
N ILE A 222 3.60 12.03 -29.30
CA ILE A 222 4.03 12.80 -30.47
C ILE A 222 5.45 12.40 -30.81
N VAL A 223 5.65 11.86 -32.00
CA VAL A 223 6.96 11.45 -32.50
C VAL A 223 7.48 12.52 -33.46
N VAL A 224 8.71 12.97 -33.23
CA VAL A 224 9.41 13.98 -34.03
C VAL A 224 10.80 13.47 -34.43
N GLU A 225 11.41 14.10 -35.44
CA GLU A 225 12.78 13.75 -35.88
C GLU A 225 13.86 13.97 -34.81
#